data_AF-A0A7X7APG5-F1
#
_entry.id   AF-A0A7X7APG5-F1
#
_cell.length_a   1.000
_cell.length_b   1.000
_cell.length_c   1.000
_cell.angle_alpha   90.00
_cell.angle_beta   90.00
_cell.angle_gamma   90.00
#
_symmetry.space_group_name_H-M   'P 1'
#
loop_
_entity.id
_entity.type
_entity.pdbx_description
1 polymer ?
#
loop_
_entity_poly.entity_id
_entity_poly.type
_entity_poly.pdbx_seq_one_letter_code
_entity_poly.pdbx_strand_id
1 'polypeptide(L)'
;FFGARYVARLINLPSNYLAPLIVFLTVIGSYAIRNNMMDVWIMIFFGLIGYVTKKLGFHPGPIVLGLILGPFAENGLVQSMLIGKASGSILKVFFTRPISVLLIIFCLISIALPIVSSLRESKGKEGVSSV
;
A
#
# COMPACT_ATOMS: atom_id res chain seq x y z
N PHE A 1 1.77 -16.29 -20.77
CA PHE A 1 0.59 -15.58 -21.34
C PHE A 1 -0.73 -16.35 -21.18
N PHE A 2 -0.77 -17.69 -21.34
CA PHE A 2 -2.03 -18.47 -21.27
C PHE A 2 -2.76 -18.39 -19.91
N GLY A 3 -2.02 -18.33 -18.79
CA GLY A 3 -2.60 -18.24 -17.45
C GLY A 3 -3.41 -16.95 -17.19
N ALA A 4 -2.99 -15.81 -17.74
CA ALA A 4 -3.69 -14.53 -17.55
C ALA A 4 -5.14 -14.57 -18.07
N ARG A 5 -5.39 -15.31 -19.15
CA ARG A 5 -6.73 -15.47 -19.73
C ARG A 5 -7.65 -16.33 -18.86
N TYR A 6 -7.10 -17.32 -18.15
CA TYR A 6 -7.85 -18.14 -17.19
C TYR A 6 -8.20 -17.36 -15.93
N VAL A 7 -7.23 -16.62 -15.37
CA VAL A 7 -7.45 -15.80 -14.17
C VAL A 7 -8.47 -14.70 -14.47
N ALA A 8 -8.35 -14.02 -15.62
CA ALA A 8 -9.33 -13.01 -16.05
C ALA A 8 -10.76 -13.55 -16.14
N ARG A 9 -10.95 -14.81 -16.55
CA ARG A 9 -12.27 -15.46 -16.58
C ARG A 9 -12.82 -15.75 -15.17
N LEU A 10 -11.96 -16.09 -14.21
CA LEU A 10 -12.38 -16.30 -12.82
C LEU A 10 -12.91 -15.01 -12.17
N ILE A 11 -12.29 -13.86 -12.46
CA ILE A 11 -12.71 -12.56 -11.91
C ILE A 11 -14.01 -12.04 -12.55
N ASN A 12 -14.36 -12.54 -13.75
CA ASN A 12 -15.59 -12.18 -14.45
C ASN A 12 -16.81 -12.97 -13.96
N LEU A 13 -16.69 -13.87 -12.97
CA LEU A 13 -17.86 -14.48 -12.37
C LEU A 13 -18.76 -13.42 -11.71
N PRO A 14 -20.09 -13.63 -11.72
CA PRO A 14 -21.02 -12.69 -11.09
C PRO A 14 -20.62 -12.42 -9.63
N SER A 15 -20.49 -11.14 -9.28
CA SER A 15 -20.02 -10.69 -7.95
C SER A 15 -20.83 -11.29 -6.80
N ASN A 16 -22.10 -11.62 -7.05
CA ASN A 16 -22.99 -12.28 -6.09
C ASN A 16 -22.49 -13.66 -5.62
N TYR A 17 -21.76 -14.41 -6.44
CA TYR A 17 -21.18 -15.70 -6.05
C TYR A 17 -19.73 -15.56 -5.56
N LEU A 18 -18.99 -14.61 -6.13
CA LEU A 18 -17.58 -14.41 -5.80
C LEU A 18 -17.40 -13.91 -4.36
N ALA A 19 -18.25 -12.97 -3.93
CA ALA A 19 -18.20 -12.41 -2.58
C ALA A 19 -18.36 -13.47 -1.46
N PRO A 20 -19.42 -14.30 -1.43
CA PRO A 20 -19.56 -15.31 -0.39
C PRO A 20 -18.45 -16.37 -0.46
N LEU A 21 -18.01 -16.76 -1.66
CA LEU A 21 -16.89 -17.70 -1.83
C LEU A 21 -15.59 -17.19 -1.19
N ILE A 22 -15.25 -15.92 -1.43
CA ILE A 22 -14.06 -15.29 -0.84
C ILE A 22 -14.19 -15.24 0.69
N VAL A 23 -15.36 -14.88 1.22
CA VAL A 23 -15.59 -14.85 2.68
C VAL A 23 -15.43 -16.24 3.28
N PHE A 24 -16.03 -17.28 2.70
CA PHE A 24 -15.85 -18.65 3.17
C PHE A 24 -14.38 -19.09 3.14
N LEU A 25 -13.69 -18.85 2.01
CA LEU A 25 -12.29 -19.23 1.86
C LEU A 25 -11.38 -18.50 2.87
N THR A 26 -11.63 -17.23 3.12
CA THR A 26 -10.83 -16.43 4.07
C THR A 26 -11.09 -16.80 5.52
N VAL A 27 -12.31 -17.20 5.88
CA VAL A 27 -12.63 -17.74 7.21
C VAL A 27 -11.90 -19.07 7.44
N ILE A 28 -11.99 -20.00 6.48
CA ILE A 28 -11.28 -21.29 6.54
C ILE A 28 -9.78 -21.06 6.58
N GLY A 29 -9.26 -20.17 5.74
CA GLY A 29 -7.83 -19.84 5.68
C GLY A 29 -7.32 -19.26 6.99
N SER A 30 -8.04 -18.30 7.58
CA SER A 30 -7.67 -17.70 8.87
C SER A 30 -7.66 -18.73 10.00
N TYR A 31 -8.66 -19.61 10.04
CA TYR A 31 -8.71 -20.69 11.02
C TYR A 31 -7.58 -21.73 10.82
N ALA A 32 -7.22 -22.04 9.57
CA ALA A 32 -6.24 -23.09 9.25
C ALA A 32 -4.80 -22.75 9.70
N ILE A 33 -4.40 -21.47 9.73
CA ILE A 33 -3.01 -21.09 10.06
C ILE A 33 -2.67 -21.37 11.53
N ARG A 34 -3.59 -21.06 12.45
CA ARG A 34 -3.34 -21.11 13.90
C ARG A 34 -4.30 -22.02 14.68
N ASN A 35 -5.29 -22.63 14.00
CA ASN A 35 -6.38 -23.40 14.59
C ASN A 35 -7.08 -22.67 15.76
N ASN A 36 -7.15 -21.34 15.68
CA ASN A 36 -7.66 -20.51 16.76
C ASN A 36 -8.85 -19.68 16.27
N MET A 37 -9.95 -19.73 17.03
CA MET A 37 -11.16 -18.97 16.73
C MET A 37 -10.94 -17.45 16.88
N MET A 38 -9.96 -17.02 17.68
CA MET A 38 -9.64 -15.60 17.84
C MET A 38 -9.17 -14.95 16.53
N ASP A 39 -8.43 -15.67 15.69
CA ASP A 39 -8.02 -15.17 14.37
C ASP A 39 -9.22 -14.89 13.46
N VAL A 40 -10.25 -15.73 13.53
CA VAL A 40 -11.50 -15.56 12.77
C VAL A 40 -12.26 -14.30 13.23
N TRP A 41 -12.31 -14.06 14.55
CA TRP A 41 -12.89 -12.84 15.10
C TRP A 41 -12.16 -11.58 14.63
N ILE A 42 -10.82 -11.60 14.65
CA ILE A 42 -9.99 -10.49 14.16
C ILE A 42 -10.21 -10.27 12.66
N MET A 43 -10.28 -11.36 11.88
CA MET A 43 -10.56 -11.31 10.45
C MET A 43 -11.91 -10.65 10.14
N ILE A 44 -12.98 -11.04 10.85
CA ILE A 44 -14.32 -10.45 10.68
C ILE A 44 -14.30 -8.96 11.04
N PHE A 45 -13.65 -8.60 12.16
CA PHE A 45 -13.53 -7.22 12.61
C PHE A 45 -12.80 -6.35 11.58
N PHE A 46 -11.63 -6.79 11.10
CA PHE A 46 -10.87 -6.07 10.06
C PHE A 46 -11.59 -6.06 8.71
N GLY A 47 -12.32 -7.12 8.35
CA GLY A 47 -13.16 -7.16 7.15
C GLY A 47 -14.28 -6.13 7.19
N LEU A 48 -14.93 -5.98 8.35
CA LEU A 48 -15.96 -4.95 8.56
C LEU A 48 -15.37 -3.54 8.50
N ILE A 49 -14.21 -3.31 9.13
CA ILE A 49 -13.46 -2.04 9.00
C ILE A 49 -13.16 -1.74 7.54
N GLY A 50 -12.67 -2.72 6.77
CA GLY A 50 -12.41 -2.57 5.34
C GLY A 50 -13.68 -2.19 4.54
N TYR A 51 -14.83 -2.75 4.89
CA TYR A 51 -16.11 -2.39 4.30
C TYR A 51 -16.53 -0.95 4.63
N VAL A 52 -16.36 -0.52 5.88
CA VAL A 52 -16.62 0.87 6.31
C VAL A 52 -15.71 1.84 5.57
N THR A 53 -14.42 1.52 5.48
CA THR A 53 -13.43 2.35 4.80
C THR A 53 -13.70 2.49 3.30
N LYS A 54 -14.22 1.42 2.66
CA LYS A 54 -14.76 1.51 1.29
C LYS A 54 -15.92 2.49 1.19
N LYS A 55 -16.83 2.50 2.18
CA LYS A 55 -17.96 3.45 2.22
C LYS A 55 -17.52 4.90 2.44
N LEU A 56 -16.39 5.11 3.11
CA LEU A 56 -15.75 6.43 3.28
C LEU A 56 -15.02 6.94 2.02
N GLY A 57 -15.07 6.20 0.91
CA GLY A 57 -14.46 6.62 -0.36
C GLY A 57 -13.00 6.24 -0.53
N PHE A 58 -12.42 5.50 0.42
CA PHE A 58 -11.06 4.98 0.28
C PHE A 58 -11.07 3.69 -0.55
N HIS A 59 -10.20 3.64 -1.55
CA HIS A 59 -10.01 2.43 -2.34
C HIS A 59 -9.28 1.37 -1.46
N PRO A 60 -9.70 0.10 -1.46
CA PRO A 60 -9.02 -0.95 -0.68
C PRO A 60 -7.56 -1.21 -1.09
N GLY A 61 -7.17 -0.86 -2.33
CA GLY A 61 -5.83 -1.07 -2.88
C GLY A 61 -4.72 -0.37 -2.08
N PRO A 62 -4.77 0.97 -1.92
CA PRO A 62 -3.82 1.71 -1.09
C PRO A 62 -3.68 1.21 0.35
N ILE A 63 -4.77 0.73 0.95
CA ILE A 63 -4.77 0.20 2.33
C ILE A 63 -3.94 -1.08 2.39
N VAL A 64 -4.19 -2.00 1.45
CA VAL A 64 -3.43 -3.25 1.35
C VAL A 64 -1.96 -2.97 1.00
N LEU A 65 -1.70 -2.02 0.10
CA LEU A 65 -0.34 -1.62 -0.26
C LEU A 65 0.40 -1.03 0.95
N GLY A 66 -0.25 -0.17 1.74
CA GLY A 66 0.32 0.39 2.97
C GLY A 66 0.60 -0.69 4.02
N LEU A 67 -0.32 -1.64 4.21
CA LEU A 67 -0.14 -2.77 5.13
C LEU A 67 1.07 -3.62 4.74
N ILE A 68 1.24 -3.91 3.45
CA ILE A 68 2.38 -4.69 2.95
C ILE A 68 3.67 -3.89 3.08
N LEU A 69 3.67 -2.60 2.72
CA LEU A 69 4.86 -1.74 2.73
C LEU A 69 5.30 -1.31 4.13
N GLY A 70 4.39 -1.27 5.12
CA GLY A 70 4.68 -0.85 6.48
C GLY A 70 5.86 -1.59 7.11
N PRO A 71 5.86 -2.93 7.16
CA PRO A 71 7.00 -3.71 7.65
C PRO A 71 8.29 -3.45 6.88
N PHE A 72 8.24 -3.27 5.55
CA PHE A 72 9.44 -2.94 4.77
C PHE A 72 10.01 -1.57 5.15
N ALA A 73 9.14 -0.58 5.36
CA ALA A 73 9.53 0.75 5.79
C ALA A 73 10.14 0.73 7.21
N GLU A 74 9.52 0.01 8.15
CA GLU A 74 10.02 -0.13 9.52
C GLU A 74 11.38 -0.83 9.56
N ASN A 75 11.54 -1.96 8.86
CA ASN A 75 12.81 -2.65 8.80
C ASN A 75 13.90 -1.79 8.15
N GLY A 76 13.58 -1.07 7.08
CA GLY A 76 14.50 -0.13 6.44
C GLY A 76 14.94 1.00 7.39
N LEU A 77 14.00 1.55 8.15
CA LEU A 77 14.29 2.58 9.15
C LEU A 77 15.18 2.04 10.26
N VAL A 78 14.83 0.91 10.87
CA VAL A 78 15.61 0.27 11.94
C VAL A 78 17.02 -0.06 11.45
N GLN A 79 17.16 -0.66 10.26
CA GLN A 79 18.44 -0.97 9.66
C GLN A 79 19.29 0.28 9.44
N SER A 80 18.69 1.37 8.93
CA SER A 80 19.39 2.65 8.75
C SER A 80 19.87 3.25 10.08
N MET A 81 19.07 3.15 11.14
CA MET A 81 19.43 3.63 12.48
C MET A 81 20.55 2.80 13.11
N LEU A 82 20.55 1.48 12.93
CA LEU A 82 21.60 0.59 13.43
C LEU A 82 22.95 0.87 12.75
N ILE A 83 22.95 1.05 11.43
CA ILE A 83 24.15 1.42 10.65
C ILE A 83 24.64 2.81 11.07
N GLY A 84 23.72 3.76 11.28
CA GLY A 84 24.04 5.11 11.74
C GLY A 84 24.68 5.13 13.15
N LYS A 85 24.21 4.26 14.06
CA LYS A 85 24.82 4.09 15.40
C LYS A 85 26.21 3.46 15.34
N ALA A 86 26.42 2.45 14.49
CA ALA A 86 27.69 1.74 14.38
C ALA A 86 28.85 2.62 13.82
N SER A 87 28.54 3.70 13.09
CA SER A 87 29.52 4.60 12.47
C SER A 87 29.80 5.88 13.27
N GLY A 88 29.23 6.04 14.47
CA GLY A 88 29.55 7.14 15.40
C GLY A 88 28.98 8.51 15.03
N SER A 89 28.32 8.69 13.88
CA SER A 89 27.52 9.88 13.59
C SER A 89 26.52 9.64 12.44
N ILE A 90 25.22 9.86 12.72
CA ILE A 90 24.12 9.63 11.77
C ILE A 90 24.29 10.44 10.47
N LEU A 91 24.85 11.65 10.57
CA LEU A 91 25.02 12.59 9.46
C LEU A 91 26.15 12.19 8.49
N LYS A 92 27.20 11.52 8.98
CA LYS A 92 28.30 11.06 8.12
C LYS A 92 27.87 9.88 7.25
N VAL A 93 27.07 8.94 7.75
CA VAL A 93 26.61 7.79 6.95
C VAL A 93 25.71 8.24 5.79
N PHE A 94 24.83 9.22 6.03
CA PHE A 94 23.95 9.77 5.00
C PHE A 94 24.69 10.53 3.88
N PHE A 95 25.82 11.19 4.20
CA PHE A 95 26.63 11.91 3.21
C PHE A 95 27.80 11.10 2.61
N THR A 96 28.30 10.07 3.29
CA THR A 96 29.40 9.22 2.80
C THR A 96 28.92 8.22 1.76
N ARG A 97 27.63 7.85 1.74
CA ARG A 97 27.07 6.94 0.73
C ARG A 97 26.42 7.72 -0.42
N PRO A 98 27.04 7.79 -1.61
CA PRO A 98 26.53 8.56 -2.74
C PRO A 98 25.13 8.10 -3.21
N ILE A 99 24.80 6.83 -2.97
CA ILE A 99 23.49 6.24 -3.27
C ILE A 99 22.38 6.84 -2.38
N SER A 100 22.67 7.09 -1.11
CA SER A 100 21.70 7.69 -0.17
C SER A 100 21.39 9.14 -0.55
N VAL A 101 22.41 9.91 -0.93
CA VAL A 101 22.24 11.29 -1.41
C VAL A 101 21.39 11.33 -2.69
N LEU A 102 21.68 10.44 -3.65
CA LEU A 102 20.87 10.34 -4.87
C LEU A 102 19.41 10.00 -4.57
N LEU A 103 19.13 9.04 -3.68
CA LEU A 103 17.76 8.70 -3.31
C LEU A 103 17.02 9.85 -2.60
N ILE A 104 17.70 10.60 -1.74
CA ILE A 104 17.12 11.78 -1.08
C ILE A 104 16.74 12.83 -2.13
N ILE A 105 17.63 13.09 -3.10
CA ILE A 105 17.36 14.02 -4.21
C ILE A 105 16.15 13.54 -5.03
N PHE A 106 16.10 12.26 -5.40
CA PHE A 106 14.96 11.69 -6.13
C PHE A 106 13.65 11.77 -5.33
N CYS A 107 13.70 11.55 -4.02
CA CYS A 107 12.52 11.65 -3.15
C CYS A 107 12.02 13.10 -3.08
N LEU A 108 12.92 14.08 -2.92
CA LEU A 108 12.58 15.50 -2.96
C LEU A 108 11.99 15.92 -4.30
N ILE A 109 12.56 15.46 -5.42
CA ILE A 109 12.02 15.72 -6.76
C ILE A 109 10.63 15.09 -6.91
N SER A 110 10.46 13.83 -6.49
CA SER A 110 9.18 13.12 -6.59
C SER A 110 8.07 13.75 -5.74
N ILE A 111 8.42 14.43 -4.65
CA ILE A 111 7.47 15.21 -3.84
C ILE A 111 7.22 16.59 -4.45
N ALA A 112 8.26 17.24 -4.97
CA ALA A 112 8.15 18.58 -5.57
C ALA A 112 7.31 18.57 -6.86
N LEU A 113 7.43 17.53 -7.70
CA LEU A 113 6.69 17.41 -8.96
C LEU A 113 5.15 17.47 -8.78
N PRO A 114 4.51 16.65 -7.92
CA PRO A 114 3.06 16.71 -7.70
C PRO A 114 2.62 18.00 -6.97
N ILE A 115 3.46 18.58 -6.11
CA ILE A 115 3.15 19.85 -5.43
C ILE A 115 3.15 21.01 -6.43
N VAL A 116 4.16 21.10 -7.29
CA VAL A 116 4.26 22.13 -8.33
C VAL A 116 3.21 21.92 -9.43
N SER A 117 2.88 20.66 -9.77
CA SER A 117 1.81 20.36 -10.73
C SER A 117 0.42 20.61 -10.15
N SER A 118 0.17 20.33 -8.86
CA SER A 118 -1.11 20.62 -8.19
C SER A 118 -1.36 22.13 -8.04
N LEU A 119 -0.31 22.92 -7.74
CA LEU A 119 -0.38 24.39 -7.75
C LEU A 119 -0.56 24.96 -9.18
N ARG A 120 -0.04 24.28 -10.21
CA ARG A 120 -0.28 24.65 -11.62
C ARG A 120 -1.64 24.17 -12.16
N GLU A 121 -2.18 23.05 -11.69
CA GLU A 121 -3.49 22.53 -12.10
C GLU A 121 -4.65 23.31 -11.49
N SER A 122 -4.46 23.99 -10.35
CA SER A 122 -5.45 24.97 -9.86
C SER A 122 -5.55 26.22 -10.75
N LYS A 123 -4.69 26.38 -11.77
CA LYS A 123 -4.85 27.36 -12.86
C LYS A 123 -5.20 26.73 -14.21
N GLY A 124 -5.22 25.40 -14.33
CA GLY A 124 -5.41 24.68 -15.59
C GLY A 124 -6.77 23.99 -15.76
N LYS A 125 -7.64 23.99 -14.73
CA LYS A 125 -8.96 23.33 -14.73
C LYS A 125 -10.15 24.29 -14.83
N GLU A 126 -9.93 25.57 -15.11
CA GLU A 126 -11.00 26.55 -15.41
C GLU A 126 -11.14 26.85 -16.92
N GLY A 127 -10.28 26.27 -17.79
CA GLY A 127 -10.22 26.62 -19.22
C GLY A 127 -10.65 25.55 -20.23
N VAL A 128 -11.06 24.35 -19.81
CA VAL A 128 -11.41 23.24 -20.74
C VAL A 128 -12.73 22.58 -20.33
N SER A 129 -13.75 23.39 -20.09
CA SER A 129 -15.15 22.96 -19.97
C SER A 129 -16.11 23.95 -20.64
N SER A 130 -15.65 24.63 -21.69
CA SER A 130 -16.47 25.52 -22.51
C SER A 130 -15.93 25.62 -23.94
N VAL A 131 -15.70 24.48 -24.60
CA VAL A 131 -15.77 24.36 -26.07
C VAL A 131 -16.28 22.96 -26.39
#